data_AF-A0A1A7YGC3-F1
#
_entry.id   AF-A0A1A7YGC3-F1
#
_cell.length_a   1.000
_cell.length_b   1.000
_cell.length_c   1.000
_cell.angle_alpha   90.00
_cell.angle_beta   90.00
_cell.angle_gamma   90.00
#
_symmetry.space_group_name_H-M   'P 1'
#
loop_
_entity.id
_entity.type
_entity.pdbx_description
1 polymer ?
#
loop_
_entity_poly.entity_id
_entity_poly.type
_entity_poly.pdbx_seq_one_letter_code
_entity_poly.pdbx_strand_id
1 'polypeptide(L)'
;RVHFSGFDNDRPGQLVYRFCKAGEETSDLLYQHCDAQPGASGSGVYARMWNGRRRRWERKVIGVFSGHQSVERQGASQEFNVAVRITPLKYAQICYWIKGNFVDCREG
;
A
#
# COMPACT_ATOMS: atom_id res chain seq x y z
N ARG A 1 -1.97 -9.03 7.58
CA ARG A 1 -1.95 -7.69 8.22
C ARG A 1 -1.05 -6.81 7.40
N VAL A 2 -1.45 -5.58 7.18
CA VAL A 2 -0.64 -4.57 6.50
C VAL A 2 -0.27 -3.48 7.47
N HIS A 3 0.78 -2.77 7.14
CA HIS A 3 1.27 -1.64 7.89
C HIS A 3 1.34 -0.46 6.93
N PHE A 4 1.19 0.76 7.41
CA PHE A 4 1.56 1.93 6.61
C PHE A 4 2.03 3.03 7.53
N SER A 5 2.83 3.93 6.97
CA SER A 5 3.34 5.10 7.70
C SER A 5 3.20 6.35 6.85
N GLY A 6 2.70 7.41 7.46
CA GLY A 6 2.31 8.63 6.78
C GLY A 6 2.29 9.85 7.68
N PHE A 7 2.08 11.00 7.06
CA PHE A 7 1.82 12.26 7.76
C PHE A 7 0.34 12.56 7.65
N ASP A 8 -0.31 12.70 8.79
CA ASP A 8 -1.73 12.95 8.85
C ASP A 8 -1.97 14.39 9.30
N ASN A 9 -3.07 14.99 8.83
CA ASN A 9 -3.38 16.39 9.10
C ASN A 9 -3.72 16.65 10.58
N ASP A 10 -4.17 15.63 11.32
CA ASP A 10 -4.44 15.71 12.76
C ASP A 10 -3.16 15.66 13.61
N ARG A 11 -2.02 15.29 13.01
CA ARG A 11 -0.71 15.21 13.65
C ARG A 11 0.37 15.88 12.78
N PRO A 12 0.29 17.21 12.59
CA PRO A 12 1.18 17.92 11.70
C PRO A 12 2.65 17.76 12.09
N GLY A 13 3.50 17.44 11.11
CA GLY A 13 4.94 17.24 11.30
C GLY A 13 5.33 15.92 11.97
N GLN A 14 4.38 15.06 12.32
CA GLN A 14 4.66 13.77 12.94
C GLN A 14 4.39 12.62 11.97
N LEU A 15 5.34 11.68 11.90
CA LEU A 15 5.16 10.42 11.18
C LEU A 15 4.35 9.46 12.06
N VAL A 16 3.19 9.03 11.57
CA VAL A 16 2.35 8.06 12.25
C VAL A 16 2.55 6.68 11.64
N TYR A 17 2.75 5.66 12.49
CA TYR A 17 2.87 4.26 12.08
C TYR A 17 1.64 3.46 12.50
N ARG A 18 1.03 2.74 11.55
CA ARG A 18 -0.25 2.05 11.75
C ARG A 18 -0.21 0.57 11.37
N PHE A 19 -1.16 -0.16 11.95
CA PHE A 19 -1.38 -1.58 11.71
C PHE A 19 -2.84 -1.78 11.34
N CYS A 20 -3.10 -2.37 10.17
CA CYS A 20 -4.46 -2.63 9.73
C CYS A 20 -4.65 -4.09 9.29
N LYS A 21 -5.90 -4.54 9.38
CA LYS A 21 -6.30 -5.76 8.70
C LYS A 21 -6.39 -5.45 7.20
N ALA A 22 -5.74 -6.28 6.39
CA ALA A 22 -5.99 -6.25 4.95
C ALA A 22 -7.45 -6.69 4.73
N GLY A 23 -8.19 -5.92 3.96
CA GLY A 23 -9.54 -6.26 3.53
C GLY A 23 -9.51 -7.03 2.22
N GLU A 24 -10.52 -6.77 1.38
CA GLU A 24 -10.60 -7.32 0.03
C GLU A 24 -9.52 -6.71 -0.89
N GLU A 25 -9.17 -7.41 -1.97
CA GLU A 25 -8.24 -6.91 -2.99
C GLU A 25 -8.79 -7.18 -4.40
N THR A 26 -8.57 -6.22 -5.31
CA THR A 26 -8.71 -6.41 -6.76
C THR A 26 -7.32 -6.42 -7.40
N SER A 27 -7.20 -6.57 -8.72
CA SER A 27 -5.90 -6.54 -9.42
C SER A 27 -5.05 -5.31 -9.04
N ASP A 28 -5.70 -4.16 -8.88
CA ASP A 28 -5.02 -2.87 -8.76
C ASP A 28 -5.24 -2.17 -7.43
N LEU A 29 -6.25 -2.58 -6.65
CA LEU A 29 -6.62 -1.92 -5.42
C LEU A 29 -6.60 -2.89 -4.23
N LEU A 30 -6.20 -2.37 -3.09
CA LEU A 30 -6.23 -3.04 -1.80
C LEU A 30 -7.12 -2.22 -0.87
N TYR A 31 -8.23 -2.83 -0.45
CA TYR A 31 -9.17 -2.23 0.48
C TYR A 31 -8.76 -2.56 1.91
N GLN A 32 -8.87 -1.58 2.80
CA GLN A 32 -8.42 -1.68 4.18
C GLN A 32 -9.40 -0.92 5.07
N HIS A 33 -9.43 -1.26 6.36
CA HIS A 33 -10.07 -0.45 7.40
C HIS A 33 -8.99 -0.04 8.38
N CYS A 34 -8.55 1.21 8.27
CA CYS A 34 -7.51 1.86 9.03
C CYS A 34 -8.06 3.15 9.64
N ASP A 35 -7.46 3.57 10.75
CA ASP A 35 -7.65 4.88 11.37
C ASP A 35 -6.86 5.99 10.66
N ALA A 36 -6.81 5.94 9.32
CA ALA A 36 -6.14 6.96 8.52
C ALA A 36 -6.93 8.27 8.55
N GLN A 37 -6.23 9.40 8.65
CA GLN A 37 -6.84 10.72 8.50
C GLN A 37 -6.46 11.36 7.16
N PRO A 38 -7.17 12.41 6.71
CA PRO A 38 -6.70 13.22 5.59
C PRO A 38 -5.24 13.63 5.76
N GLY A 39 -4.48 13.66 4.67
CA GLY A 39 -3.02 13.87 4.67
C GLY A 39 -2.21 12.59 4.43
N ALA A 40 -2.74 11.43 4.77
CA ALA A 40 -2.04 10.14 4.63
C ALA A 40 -1.81 9.67 3.18
N SER A 41 -2.34 10.38 2.17
CA SER A 41 -2.15 10.06 0.74
C SER A 41 -0.67 10.03 0.36
N GLY A 42 -0.28 9.03 -0.44
CA GLY A 42 1.11 8.79 -0.82
C GLY A 42 1.90 7.90 0.16
N SER A 43 1.33 7.54 1.31
CA SER A 43 1.98 6.68 2.29
C SER A 43 2.24 5.27 1.74
N GLY A 44 3.42 4.72 2.02
CA GLY A 44 3.75 3.35 1.66
C GLY A 44 2.99 2.33 2.49
N VAL A 45 2.33 1.37 1.84
CA VAL A 45 1.70 0.21 2.50
C VAL A 45 2.67 -0.97 2.45
N TYR A 46 3.00 -1.53 3.60
CA TYR A 46 3.96 -2.60 3.78
C TYR A 46 3.30 -3.91 4.19
N ALA A 47 3.86 -5.01 3.71
CA ALA A 47 3.58 -6.35 4.20
C ALA A 47 4.89 -7.11 4.49
N ARG A 48 4.80 -8.08 5.39
CA ARG A 48 5.89 -9.01 5.68
C ARG A 48 5.78 -10.17 4.69
N MET A 49 6.78 -10.35 3.84
CA MET A 49 6.83 -11.38 2.81
C MET A 49 8.04 -12.30 3.03
N TRP A 50 7.88 -13.58 2.78
CA TRP A 50 8.99 -14.54 2.89
C TRP A 50 9.86 -14.46 1.64
N ASN A 51 11.15 -14.15 1.83
CA ASN A 51 12.13 -14.22 0.76
C ASN A 51 12.76 -15.62 0.74
N GLY A 52 12.33 -16.45 -0.22
CA GLY A 52 12.82 -17.83 -0.34
C GLY A 52 14.31 -17.95 -0.65
N ARG A 53 14.88 -17.00 -1.41
CA ARG A 53 16.31 -16.98 -1.75
C ARG A 53 17.18 -16.66 -0.54
N ARG A 54 16.76 -15.66 0.25
CA ARG A 54 17.49 -15.21 1.46
C ARG A 54 17.06 -15.96 2.73
N ARG A 55 16.10 -16.87 2.64
CA ARG A 55 15.50 -17.63 3.74
C ARG A 55 15.16 -16.77 4.97
N ARG A 56 14.58 -15.59 4.71
CA ARG A 56 14.21 -14.64 5.76
C ARG A 56 12.93 -13.90 5.42
N TRP A 57 12.23 -13.43 6.44
CA TRP A 57 11.12 -12.50 6.26
C TRP A 57 11.63 -11.09 5.97
N GLU A 58 11.10 -10.45 4.93
CA GLU A 58 11.41 -9.08 4.56
C GLU A 58 10.13 -8.24 4.59
N ARG A 59 10.27 -6.97 4.98
CA ARG A 59 9.18 -5.99 4.85
C ARG A 59 9.29 -5.37 3.47
N LYS A 60 8.23 -5.48 2.66
CA LYS A 60 8.16 -4.91 1.31
C LYS A 60 7.01 -3.91 1.21
N VAL A 61 7.19 -2.86 0.41
CA VAL A 61 6.09 -1.98 -0.01
C VAL A 61 5.27 -2.74 -1.05
N ILE A 62 3.98 -2.91 -0.79
CA ILE A 62 3.05 -3.64 -1.65
C ILE A 62 1.99 -2.73 -2.27
N GLY A 63 1.94 -1.47 -1.85
CA GLY A 63 0.97 -0.49 -2.34
C GLY A 63 1.28 0.92 -1.86
N VAL A 64 0.56 1.88 -2.43
CA VAL A 64 0.59 3.29 -2.05
C VAL A 64 -0.81 3.69 -1.61
N PHE A 65 -0.94 4.21 -0.40
CA PHE A 65 -2.21 4.68 0.15
C PHE A 65 -2.72 5.86 -0.68
N SER A 66 -3.97 5.78 -1.16
CA SER A 66 -4.55 6.80 -2.01
C SER A 66 -5.58 7.67 -1.28
N GLY A 67 -6.40 7.07 -0.41
CA GLY A 67 -7.44 7.81 0.31
C GLY A 67 -8.55 6.93 0.87
N HIS A 68 -9.70 7.57 1.10
CA HIS A 68 -10.95 6.95 1.55
C HIS A 68 -11.93 6.85 0.38
N GLN A 69 -12.68 5.75 0.33
CA GLN A 69 -13.71 5.52 -0.67
C GLN A 69 -14.94 4.89 -0.01
N SER A 70 -16.09 5.53 -0.22
CA SER A 70 -17.41 4.98 0.08
C SER A 70 -17.79 3.97 -1.01
N VAL A 71 -18.10 2.74 -0.62
CA VAL A 71 -18.54 1.68 -1.52
C VAL A 71 -19.92 1.20 -1.06
N GLU A 72 -20.92 1.33 -1.93
CA GLU A 72 -22.24 0.75 -1.69
C GLU A 72 -22.20 -0.77 -1.91
N ARG A 73 -22.56 -1.53 -0.88
CA ARG A 73 -22.66 -2.99 -0.96
C ARG A 73 -23.95 -3.45 -0.29
N GLN A 74 -24.80 -4.15 -1.04
CA GLN A 74 -26.07 -4.71 -0.56
C GLN A 74 -26.98 -3.67 0.13
N GLY A 75 -27.02 -2.44 -0.38
CA GLY A 75 -27.84 -1.37 0.17
C GLY A 75 -27.26 -0.66 1.41
N ALA A 76 -26.04 -1.00 1.83
CA ALA A 76 -25.31 -0.28 2.88
C ALA A 76 -24.02 0.34 2.32
N SER A 77 -23.78 1.62 2.61
CA SER A 77 -22.49 2.27 2.33
C SER A 77 -21.45 1.80 3.34
N GLN A 78 -20.32 1.32 2.85
CA GLN A 78 -19.16 0.95 3.67
C GLN A 78 -17.96 1.82 3.28
N GLU A 79 -17.33 2.40 4.30
CA GLU A 79 -16.13 3.22 4.14
C GLU A 79 -14.88 2.36 4.14
N PHE A 80 -14.09 2.47 3.08
CA PHE A 80 -12.81 1.78 2.94
C PHE A 80 -11.68 2.79 2.79
N ASN A 81 -10.54 2.45 3.36
CA ASN A 81 -9.27 2.98 2.89
C ASN A 81 -8.83 2.20 1.66
N VAL A 82 -8.29 2.92 0.69
CA VAL A 82 -7.87 2.34 -0.58
C VAL A 82 -6.39 2.61 -0.79
N ALA A 83 -5.65 1.55 -1.08
CA ALA A 83 -4.29 1.62 -1.57
C ALA A 83 -4.20 1.08 -2.98
N VAL A 84 -3.45 1.77 -3.84
CA VAL A 84 -3.11 1.27 -5.17
C VAL A 84 -2.01 0.23 -5.00
N ARG A 85 -2.27 -1.00 -5.44
CA ARG A 85 -1.32 -2.11 -5.39
C ARG A 85 -0.14 -1.85 -6.32
N ILE A 86 1.05 -2.18 -5.86
CA ILE A 86 2.24 -2.31 -6.70
C ILE A 86 2.22 -3.72 -7.28
N THR A 87 1.67 -3.85 -8.48
CA THR A 87 1.69 -5.10 -9.27
C THR A 87 3.06 -5.29 -9.91
N PRO A 88 3.40 -6.49 -10.43
CA PRO A 88 4.66 -6.71 -11.14
C PRO A 88 4.89 -5.73 -12.30
N LEU A 89 3.83 -5.38 -13.05
CA LEU A 89 3.91 -4.39 -14.14
C LEU A 89 4.17 -2.98 -13.61
N LYS A 90 3.47 -2.56 -12.56
CA LYS A 90 3.71 -1.25 -11.92
C LYS A 90 5.11 -1.16 -11.30
N TYR A 91 5.58 -2.25 -10.70
CA TYR A 91 6.94 -2.36 -10.18
C TYR A 91 7.97 -2.18 -11.30
N ALA A 92 7.82 -2.91 -12.41
CA ALA A 92 8.71 -2.78 -13.56
C ALA A 92 8.76 -1.34 -14.09
N GLN A 93 7.61 -0.66 -14.15
CA GLN A 93 7.52 0.73 -14.58
C GLN A 93 8.22 1.70 -13.61
N ILE A 94 8.00 1.55 -12.29
CA ILE A 94 8.67 2.36 -11.26
C ILE A 94 10.18 2.13 -11.31
N CYS A 95 10.60 0.88 -11.41
CA CYS A 95 12.01 0.52 -11.50
C CYS A 95 12.66 1.11 -12.76
N TYR A 96 11.97 1.10 -13.90
CA TYR A 96 12.45 1.76 -15.12
C TYR A 96 12.64 3.26 -14.92
N TRP A 97 11.70 3.96 -14.26
CA TRP A 97 11.87 5.38 -13.95
C TRP A 97 13.10 5.67 -13.08
N ILE A 98 13.50 4.73 -12.22
CA ILE A 98 14.66 4.87 -11.33
C ILE A 98 15.97 4.47 -12.03
N LYS A 99 15.96 3.40 -12.83
CA LYS A 99 17.16 2.75 -13.39
C LYS A 99 17.44 3.10 -14.85
N GLY A 100 16.45 3.60 -15.58
CA GLY A 100 16.53 3.86 -17.02
C GLY A 100 16.53 2.61 -17.90
N ASN A 101 16.33 1.41 -17.35
CA ASN A 101 16.29 0.15 -18.11
C ASN A 101 15.45 -0.92 -17.39
N PHE A 102 14.95 -1.93 -18.13
CA PHE A 102 14.17 -3.05 -17.57
C PHE A 102 15.03 -4.27 -17.18
N VAL A 103 16.29 -4.33 -17.59
CA VAL A 103 17.18 -5.48 -17.32
C VAL A 103 17.39 -5.66 -15.82
N ASP A 104 17.52 -4.55 -15.10
CA ASP A 104 17.70 -4.51 -13.65
C ASP A 104 16.40 -4.71 -12.86
N CYS A 105 15.25 -4.77 -13.53
CA CYS A 105 13.91 -4.74 -12.90
C CYS A 105 13.25 -6.12 -12.81
N ARG A 106 14.02 -7.20 -12.99
CA ARG A 106 13.49 -8.58 -13.01
C ARG A 106 13.14 -9.15 -11.63
N GLU A 107 13.50 -8.46 -10.56
CA GLU A 107 13.30 -8.91 -9.17
C GLU A 107 12.41 -7.93 -8.40
N GLY A 108 11.14 -8.29 -8.18
CA GLY A 108 10.15 -7.55 -7.38
C GLY A 108 9.64 -8.37 -6.20
#